data_AF-A0A2V5GWS1-F1
#
_entry.id   AF-A0A2V5GWS1-F1
#
_cell.length_a   1.000
_cell.length_b   1.000
_cell.length_c   1.000
_cell.angle_alpha   90.00
_cell.angle_beta   90.00
_cell.angle_gamma   90.00
#
_symmetry.space_group_name_H-M   'P 1'
#
loop_
_entity.id
_entity.type
_entity.pdbx_description
1 polymer ?
#
loop_
_entity_poly.entity_id
_entity_poly.type
_entity_poly.pdbx_seq_one_letter_code
_entity_poly.pdbx_strand_id
1 'polypeptide(L)'
;MKGPLSGHHEAVPGRDLFNYTSGRWIHDEHLRKSQRRRPFHVAELKRLAAAAINAPATEVASLQKLGEGGFNRTFLVTMRDGFQLVARIPYPVTEPKYLLVASEVATIEYLRRRGFPVPRIYGYSATADNAVGTEYIFMECAAGRRLTDRWFDLSEQELAGVVERIVALEARLFALDFPASGSLFFERDLQCMETVRVADEAGAVREGRFCMGPEVTRGLWLGKRRILPVHRGPYTSPVDVLAAGARKEIVYLEEYGQPVRASKHLPANRSYKQSPRDHINNLTDYLQVAPYLIPSDTSLTRPTIRHPDLQPSNIFVNEDLEITGLIDWQYSTIRPLFLQCGVPTNFQSADGDIPSLLQEPRLPDGFDRLSEADQRCERELFRSRWLHYCYLMATAKLNPSHQAALTGDLGVLRRRLCHQAAVPWDGDNVTLKADLIQLTMNWDRLVRSEDADAAACPIAYSQDEVNECLQLSTAQVELDEQKRLSREVLGVGSQGWVAAERYDGVKACEEVLKIDGLSVTDASKESILG
;
A
#
# COMPACT_ATOMS: atom_id res chain seq x y z
N MET A 1 -33.69 -25.84 29.71
CA MET A 1 -32.62 -26.14 30.69
C MET A 1 -31.47 -26.85 29.99
N LYS A 2 -30.43 -26.09 29.64
CA LYS A 2 -29.00 -26.43 29.48
C LYS A 2 -28.39 -25.18 28.84
N GLY A 3 -27.56 -24.48 29.62
CA GLY A 3 -27.07 -23.13 29.30
C GLY A 3 -26.01 -23.10 28.20
N PRO A 4 -25.73 -21.92 27.64
CA PRO A 4 -24.72 -21.75 26.61
C PRO A 4 -23.31 -21.78 27.23
N LEU A 5 -22.43 -22.57 26.62
CA LEU A 5 -20.99 -22.60 26.93
C LEU A 5 -20.33 -21.36 26.32
N SER A 6 -20.18 -20.30 27.12
CA SER A 6 -19.31 -19.16 26.83
C SER A 6 -17.85 -19.56 27.06
N GLY A 7 -17.21 -20.08 26.01
CA GLY A 7 -15.76 -20.27 25.96
C GLY A 7 -15.05 -18.99 25.53
N HIS A 8 -14.98 -17.99 26.41
CA HIS A 8 -13.99 -16.93 26.26
C HIS A 8 -12.60 -17.53 26.54
N HIS A 9 -11.89 -17.94 25.49
CA HIS A 9 -10.45 -18.18 25.60
C HIS A 9 -9.76 -16.82 25.66
N GLU A 10 -9.48 -16.35 26.88
CA GLU A 10 -8.47 -15.33 27.12
C GLU A 10 -7.12 -15.85 26.61
N ALA A 11 -6.65 -15.31 25.48
CA ALA A 11 -5.27 -15.50 25.05
C ALA A 11 -4.34 -14.93 26.13
N VAL A 12 -3.46 -15.75 26.70
CA VAL A 12 -2.52 -15.37 27.76
C VAL A 12 -1.62 -14.22 27.26
N PRO A 13 -1.74 -12.99 27.79
CA PRO A 13 -0.89 -11.88 27.39
C PRO A 13 0.44 -11.94 28.16
N GLY A 14 1.59 -11.85 27.47
CA GLY A 14 2.77 -11.23 28.09
C GLY A 14 4.10 -12.02 28.17
N ARG A 15 4.38 -13.03 27.35
CA ARG A 15 5.76 -13.61 27.32
C ARG A 15 6.52 -13.48 26.00
N ASP A 16 5.84 -13.44 24.86
CA ASP A 16 6.53 -13.42 23.57
C ASP A 16 6.64 -12.00 22.98
N LEU A 17 7.73 -11.29 23.28
CA LEU A 17 8.00 -9.95 22.75
C LEU A 17 8.67 -9.98 21.36
N PHE A 18 9.21 -11.13 20.94
CA PHE A 18 10.17 -11.19 19.85
C PHE A 18 9.64 -11.89 18.59
N ASN A 19 8.73 -12.85 18.74
CA ASN A 19 8.15 -13.59 17.62
C ASN A 19 6.81 -13.00 17.17
N TYR A 20 6.49 -13.24 15.91
CA TYR A 20 5.20 -12.92 15.33
C TYR A 20 4.15 -13.96 15.75
N THR A 21 3.05 -13.47 16.31
CA THR A 21 2.02 -14.26 16.99
C THR A 21 0.61 -14.00 16.45
N SER A 22 0.33 -12.84 15.86
CA SER A 22 -1.02 -12.48 15.39
C SER A 22 -1.55 -13.30 14.20
N GLY A 23 -0.70 -14.03 13.50
CA GLY A 23 -1.14 -14.83 12.36
C GLY A 23 -0.13 -15.89 11.95
N ARG A 24 -0.58 -16.77 11.07
CA ARG A 24 0.17 -17.89 10.52
C ARG A 24 0.06 -17.89 9.01
N TRP A 25 0.96 -18.60 8.34
CA TRP A 25 0.95 -18.72 6.89
C TRP A 25 0.76 -20.17 6.48
N ILE A 26 -0.13 -20.41 5.53
CA ILE A 26 -0.39 -21.74 4.95
C ILE A 26 0.84 -22.22 4.16
N HIS A 27 1.60 -21.28 3.59
CA HIS A 27 2.85 -21.53 2.88
C HIS A 27 4.02 -20.76 3.51
N ASP A 28 5.24 -21.31 3.42
CA ASP A 28 6.48 -20.66 3.87
C ASP A 28 6.47 -20.16 5.33
N GLU A 29 5.69 -20.79 6.23
CA GLU A 29 5.47 -20.29 7.59
C GLU A 29 6.77 -20.01 8.35
N HIS A 30 7.72 -20.96 8.31
CA HIS A 30 9.01 -20.80 8.99
C HIS A 30 9.80 -19.60 8.47
N LEU A 31 9.80 -19.38 7.16
CA LEU A 31 10.46 -18.23 6.54
C LEU A 31 9.75 -16.91 6.91
N ARG A 32 8.41 -16.88 6.84
CA ARG A 32 7.62 -15.68 7.17
C ARG A 32 7.74 -15.28 8.64
N LYS A 33 7.85 -16.26 9.54
CA LYS A 33 8.12 -16.06 10.97
C LYS A 33 9.57 -15.61 11.22
N SER A 34 10.56 -16.21 10.57
CA SER A 34 11.97 -15.81 10.76
C SER A 34 12.23 -14.38 10.27
N GLN A 35 11.63 -13.99 9.15
CA GLN A 35 11.65 -12.62 8.59
C GLN A 35 11.06 -11.56 9.53
N ARG A 36 10.22 -11.96 10.50
CA ARG A 36 9.54 -11.09 11.47
C ARG A 36 10.02 -11.27 12.91
N ARG A 37 10.94 -12.20 13.15
CA ARG A 37 11.55 -12.37 14.46
C ARG A 37 12.57 -11.26 14.68
N ARG A 38 12.38 -10.46 15.73
CA ARG A 38 13.28 -9.35 16.08
C ARG A 38 13.56 -9.37 17.58
N PRO A 39 14.71 -9.90 18.02
CA PRO A 39 15.22 -9.70 19.37
C PRO A 39 15.69 -8.25 19.57
N PHE A 40 15.54 -7.73 20.78
CA PHE A 40 16.01 -6.39 21.17
C PHE A 40 16.16 -6.30 22.70
N HIS A 41 16.92 -5.30 23.17
CA HIS A 41 17.13 -5.08 24.61
C HIS A 41 15.91 -4.39 25.25
N VAL A 42 15.07 -5.17 25.93
CA VAL A 42 13.82 -4.70 26.55
C VAL A 42 14.05 -3.61 27.60
N ALA A 43 15.07 -3.77 28.45
CA ALA A 43 15.40 -2.78 29.47
C ALA A 43 15.82 -1.43 28.85
N GLU A 44 16.62 -1.47 27.80
CA GLU A 44 17.05 -0.28 27.07
C GLU A 44 15.89 0.38 26.31
N LEU A 45 14.98 -0.41 25.72
CA LEU A 45 13.77 0.14 25.09
C LEU A 45 12.93 0.93 26.11
N LYS A 46 12.71 0.36 27.31
CA LYS A 46 12.00 1.06 28.40
C LYS A 46 12.73 2.33 28.83
N ARG A 47 14.04 2.26 29.01
CA ARG A 47 14.88 3.42 29.39
C ARG A 47 14.79 4.54 28.36
N LEU A 48 14.92 4.22 27.07
CA LEU A 48 14.84 5.20 25.99
C LEU A 48 13.41 5.74 25.80
N ALA A 49 12.38 4.91 25.98
CA ALA A 49 10.99 5.36 25.94
C ALA A 49 10.69 6.40 27.03
N ALA A 50 11.15 6.15 28.26
CA ALA A 50 11.02 7.11 29.36
C ALA A 50 11.84 8.39 29.08
N ALA A 51 13.07 8.24 28.60
CA ALA A 51 13.93 9.39 28.26
C ALA A 51 13.31 10.28 27.16
N ALA A 52 12.62 9.69 26.18
CA ALA A 52 11.96 10.42 25.09
C ALA A 52 10.85 11.38 25.57
N ILE A 53 10.32 11.16 26.78
CA ILE A 53 9.34 12.03 27.44
C ILE A 53 9.91 12.73 28.69
N ASN A 54 11.24 12.79 28.82
CA ASN A 54 11.95 13.37 29.96
C ASN A 54 11.61 12.74 31.32
N ALA A 55 11.29 11.44 31.35
CA ALA A 55 11.01 10.67 32.55
C ALA A 55 12.16 9.68 32.87
N PRO A 56 12.40 9.34 34.14
CA PRO A 56 13.36 8.30 34.50
C PRO A 56 12.80 6.91 34.23
N ALA A 57 13.69 5.96 33.91
CA ALA A 57 13.30 4.58 33.56
C ALA A 57 12.54 3.83 34.68
N THR A 58 12.71 4.26 35.94
CA THR A 58 12.01 3.71 37.11
C THR A 58 10.50 3.94 37.06
N GLU A 59 10.04 4.92 36.26
CA GLU A 59 8.62 5.24 36.09
C GLU A 59 7.91 4.36 35.06
N VAL A 60 8.64 3.50 34.33
CA VAL A 60 8.00 2.57 33.40
C VAL A 60 7.35 1.43 34.18
N ALA A 61 6.02 1.41 34.24
CA ALA A 61 5.25 0.38 34.92
C ALA A 61 5.21 -0.92 34.10
N SER A 62 4.95 -0.84 32.79
CA SER A 62 4.82 -2.02 31.95
C SER A 62 5.21 -1.77 30.49
N LEU A 63 5.52 -2.88 29.80
CA LEU A 63 5.68 -2.94 28.35
C LEU A 63 4.84 -4.13 27.87
N GLN A 64 3.88 -3.88 27.00
CA GLN A 64 2.98 -4.90 26.48
C GLN A 64 2.98 -4.87 24.96
N LYS A 65 2.91 -6.04 24.32
CA LYS A 65 2.73 -6.09 22.86
C LYS A 65 1.32 -5.58 22.54
N LEU A 66 1.23 -4.52 21.75
CA LEU A 66 -0.03 -3.87 21.39
C LEU A 66 -0.61 -4.43 20.09
N GLY A 67 0.25 -4.69 19.10
CA GLY A 67 -0.19 -5.20 17.81
C GLY A 67 0.97 -5.61 16.90
N GLU A 68 0.63 -6.38 15.87
CA GLU A 68 1.57 -6.86 14.86
C GLU A 68 0.97 -6.68 13.47
N GLY A 69 1.50 -5.71 12.72
CA GLY A 69 1.12 -5.47 11.33
C GLY A 69 1.92 -6.31 10.35
N GLY A 70 1.82 -5.99 9.06
CA GLY A 70 2.61 -6.66 8.01
C GLY A 70 4.12 -6.37 8.10
N PHE A 71 4.47 -5.18 8.61
CA PHE A 71 5.82 -4.60 8.57
C PHE A 71 6.40 -4.24 9.93
N ASN A 72 5.58 -4.09 10.97
CA ASN A 72 6.02 -3.58 12.26
C ASN A 72 5.35 -4.33 13.41
N ARG A 73 6.02 -4.34 14.55
CA ARG A 73 5.46 -4.70 15.85
C ARG A 73 5.34 -3.43 16.69
N THR A 74 4.21 -3.27 17.35
CA THR A 74 3.96 -2.15 18.26
C THR A 74 3.85 -2.64 19.70
N PHE A 75 4.34 -1.83 20.62
CA PHE A 75 4.27 -2.07 22.04
C PHE A 75 3.65 -0.86 22.72
N LEU A 76 2.81 -1.10 23.72
CA LEU A 76 2.32 -0.09 24.63
C LEU A 76 3.27 -0.01 25.82
N VAL A 77 3.86 1.16 26.03
CA VAL A 77 4.63 1.49 27.23
C VAL A 77 3.70 2.25 28.17
N THR A 78 3.48 1.74 29.37
CA THR A 78 2.67 2.41 30.39
C THR A 78 3.58 2.90 31.51
N MET A 79 3.50 4.20 31.81
CA MET A 79 4.17 4.85 32.92
C MET A 79 3.35 4.69 34.21
N ARG A 80 3.99 4.87 35.38
CA ARG A 80 3.33 4.73 36.69
C ARG A 80 2.27 5.80 36.98
N ASP A 81 2.39 6.97 36.36
CA ASP A 81 1.41 8.05 36.40
C ASP A 81 0.21 7.79 35.46
N GLY A 82 0.21 6.68 34.72
CA GLY A 82 -0.82 6.31 33.75
C GLY A 82 -0.57 6.84 32.34
N PHE A 83 0.48 7.65 32.11
CA PHE A 83 0.83 8.08 30.77
C PHE A 83 1.19 6.88 29.88
N GLN A 84 0.74 6.91 28.63
CA GLN A 84 0.98 5.83 27.66
C GLN A 84 1.60 6.36 26.39
N LEU A 85 2.58 5.61 25.86
CA LEU A 85 3.11 5.83 24.53
C LEU A 85 3.26 4.51 23.76
N VAL A 86 3.32 4.61 22.44
CA VAL A 86 3.57 3.49 21.55
C VAL A 86 5.05 3.45 21.17
N ALA A 87 5.67 2.28 21.32
CA ALA A 87 6.95 1.95 20.72
C ALA A 87 6.72 1.07 19.49
N ARG A 88 7.05 1.56 18.29
CA ARG A 88 6.95 0.83 17.03
C ARG A 88 8.34 0.36 16.60
N ILE A 89 8.46 -0.93 16.28
CA ILE A 89 9.70 -1.58 15.85
C ILE A 89 9.46 -2.24 14.48
N PRO A 90 10.20 -1.85 13.42
CA PRO A 90 10.09 -2.49 12.11
C PRO A 90 10.69 -3.90 12.11
N TYR A 91 10.09 -4.78 11.30
CA TYR A 91 10.62 -6.13 11.09
C TYR A 91 11.89 -6.12 10.22
N PRO A 92 12.81 -7.09 10.40
CA PRO A 92 14.02 -7.19 9.56
C PRO A 92 13.77 -7.22 8.05
N VAL A 93 12.57 -7.66 7.63
CA VAL A 93 12.16 -7.77 6.21
C VAL A 93 11.78 -6.44 5.56
N THR A 94 11.64 -5.36 6.32
CA THR A 94 11.31 -4.04 5.76
C THR A 94 12.52 -3.42 5.09
N GLU A 95 12.35 -2.92 3.87
CA GLU A 95 13.37 -2.22 3.10
C GLU A 95 12.74 -0.99 2.45
N PRO A 96 13.45 0.15 2.37
CA PRO A 96 14.81 0.41 2.86
C PRO A 96 14.89 0.69 4.37
N LYS A 97 15.69 -0.06 5.14
CA LYS A 97 15.69 0.01 6.63
C LYS A 97 15.74 1.42 7.22
N TYR A 98 16.85 2.13 7.03
CA TYR A 98 17.08 3.45 7.64
C TYR A 98 16.10 4.50 7.08
N LEU A 99 15.97 4.56 5.76
CA LEU A 99 15.17 5.56 5.08
C LEU A 99 13.68 5.44 5.41
N LEU A 100 13.18 4.22 5.65
CA LEU A 100 11.77 4.01 5.96
C LEU A 100 11.39 4.65 7.31
N VAL A 101 12.21 4.46 8.34
CA VAL A 101 11.97 5.06 9.67
C VAL A 101 12.15 6.57 9.62
N ALA A 102 13.23 7.05 9.01
CA ALA A 102 13.49 8.48 8.87
C ALA A 102 12.36 9.20 8.12
N SER A 103 11.86 8.60 7.03
CA SER A 103 10.80 9.19 6.22
C SER A 103 9.44 9.16 6.90
N GLU A 104 9.10 8.07 7.58
CA GLU A 104 7.84 7.94 8.32
C GLU A 104 7.75 9.04 9.40
N VAL A 105 8.82 9.22 10.18
CA VAL A 105 8.86 10.24 11.24
C VAL A 105 8.76 11.66 10.65
N ALA A 106 9.53 11.96 9.60
CA ALA A 106 9.50 13.27 8.96
C ALA A 106 8.11 13.58 8.37
N THR A 107 7.46 12.59 7.77
CA THR A 107 6.10 12.73 7.22
C THR A 107 5.09 13.04 8.33
N ILE A 108 5.11 12.28 9.43
CA ILE A 108 4.21 12.50 10.57
C ILE A 108 4.42 13.90 11.15
N GLU A 109 5.66 14.31 11.39
CA GLU A 109 5.95 15.64 11.93
C GLU A 109 5.55 16.77 10.97
N TYR A 110 5.77 16.61 9.67
CA TYR A 110 5.37 17.57 8.63
C TYR A 110 3.85 17.80 8.61
N LEU A 111 3.09 16.70 8.68
CA LEU A 111 1.62 16.72 8.70
C LEU A 111 1.08 17.26 10.02
N ARG A 112 1.68 16.87 11.15
CA ARG A 112 1.28 17.37 12.47
C ARG A 112 1.39 18.89 12.56
N ARG A 113 2.48 19.48 12.04
CA ARG A 113 2.68 20.95 11.98
C ARG A 113 1.62 21.67 11.15
N ARG A 114 0.94 20.96 10.25
CA ARG A 114 -0.15 21.46 9.39
C ARG A 114 -1.54 21.08 9.89
N GLY A 115 -1.63 20.65 11.16
CA GLY A 115 -2.89 20.38 11.85
C GLY A 115 -3.61 19.13 11.34
N PHE A 116 -2.89 18.15 10.79
CA PHE A 116 -3.46 16.84 10.53
C PHE A 116 -3.52 16.02 11.83
N PRO A 117 -4.56 15.19 12.03
CA PRO A 117 -4.69 14.35 13.21
C PRO A 117 -3.76 13.15 13.10
N VAL A 118 -2.46 13.35 13.33
CA VAL A 118 -1.43 12.30 13.32
C VAL A 118 -0.71 12.26 14.68
N PRO A 119 -0.20 11.09 15.12
CA PRO A 119 0.46 10.96 16.41
C PRO A 119 1.64 11.92 16.59
N ARG A 120 1.82 12.47 17.78
CA ARG A 120 3.08 13.14 18.14
C ARG A 120 4.23 12.15 18.18
N ILE A 121 5.39 12.53 17.64
CA ILE A 121 6.63 11.77 17.80
C ILE A 121 7.36 12.24 19.05
N TYR A 122 7.73 11.31 19.94
CA TYR A 122 8.55 11.57 21.12
C TYR A 122 10.04 11.32 20.86
N GLY A 123 10.37 10.39 19.97
CA GLY A 123 11.75 10.11 19.58
C GLY A 123 11.84 8.92 18.63
N TYR A 124 12.96 8.76 17.94
CA TYR A 124 13.18 7.63 17.03
C TYR A 124 14.67 7.31 16.92
N SER A 125 14.97 6.10 16.46
CA SER A 125 16.28 5.76 15.90
C SER A 125 16.06 5.00 14.60
N ALA A 126 16.60 5.53 13.51
CA ALA A 126 16.54 4.91 12.18
C ALA A 126 17.65 3.87 11.95
N THR A 127 18.55 3.66 12.92
CA THR A 127 19.63 2.66 12.85
C THR A 127 19.53 1.69 14.01
N ALA A 128 19.93 0.43 13.80
CA ALA A 128 20.09 -0.53 14.87
C ALA A 128 21.32 -0.26 15.77
N ASP A 129 22.20 0.67 15.37
CA ASP A 129 23.34 1.15 16.17
C ASP A 129 22.86 2.07 17.30
N ASN A 130 22.20 1.47 18.28
CA ASN A 130 21.75 2.11 19.50
C ASN A 130 21.62 1.05 20.61
N ALA A 131 21.43 1.47 21.86
CA ALA A 131 21.39 0.55 23.01
C ALA A 131 20.30 -0.54 22.92
N VAL A 132 19.21 -0.30 22.20
CA VAL A 132 18.12 -1.27 21.99
C VAL A 132 18.53 -2.37 21.02
N GLY A 133 19.45 -2.11 20.09
CA GLY A 133 19.87 -3.03 19.03
C GLY A 133 18.89 -3.14 17.86
N THR A 134 17.96 -2.18 17.74
CA THR A 134 16.97 -2.13 16.65
C THR A 134 16.52 -0.71 16.39
N GLU A 135 16.07 -0.45 15.17
CA GLU A 135 15.33 0.77 14.84
C GLU A 135 14.03 0.84 15.64
N TYR A 136 13.60 2.04 15.99
CA TYR A 136 12.35 2.25 16.73
C TYR A 136 11.77 3.65 16.48
N ILE A 137 10.46 3.78 16.71
CA ILE A 137 9.74 5.06 16.81
C ILE A 137 8.95 5.05 18.11
N PHE A 138 9.12 6.08 18.94
CA PHE A 138 8.28 6.38 20.09
C PHE A 138 7.29 7.47 19.71
N MET A 139 6.01 7.20 19.87
CA MET A 139 4.94 8.09 19.44
C MET A 139 3.71 8.02 20.35
N GLU A 140 2.86 9.02 20.23
CA GLU A 140 1.59 9.15 20.91
C GLU A 140 0.66 7.96 20.62
N CYS A 141 -0.10 7.54 21.64
CA CYS A 141 -1.22 6.64 21.45
C CYS A 141 -2.36 7.39 20.74
N ALA A 142 -2.77 6.94 19.55
CA ALA A 142 -3.88 7.54 18.84
C ALA A 142 -5.16 7.50 19.71
N ALA A 143 -5.78 8.67 19.90
CA ALA A 143 -6.99 8.79 20.71
C ALA A 143 -8.21 8.24 19.94
N GLY A 144 -9.19 7.69 20.68
CA GLY A 144 -10.42 7.15 20.10
C GLY A 144 -10.35 5.64 19.82
N ARG A 145 -11.30 5.15 19.03
CA ARG A 145 -11.42 3.73 18.63
C ARG A 145 -11.09 3.58 17.15
N ARG A 146 -10.53 2.44 16.75
CA ARG A 146 -10.27 2.16 15.32
C ARG A 146 -11.59 2.09 14.59
N LEU A 147 -11.66 2.68 13.41
CA LEU A 147 -12.86 2.70 12.59
C LEU A 147 -13.29 1.29 12.17
N THR A 148 -12.33 0.36 11.97
CA THR A 148 -12.62 -1.07 11.71
C THR A 148 -13.48 -1.69 12.81
N ASP A 149 -13.24 -1.34 14.08
CA ASP A 149 -13.92 -1.96 15.22
C ASP A 149 -15.40 -1.58 15.30
N ARG A 150 -15.81 -0.49 14.61
CA ARG A 150 -17.20 -0.05 14.50
C ARG A 150 -17.77 -0.23 13.08
N TRP A 151 -16.94 -0.58 12.11
CA TRP A 151 -17.25 -0.45 10.68
C TRP A 151 -18.56 -1.10 10.27
N PHE A 152 -18.79 -2.34 10.69
CA PHE A 152 -19.97 -3.11 10.34
C PHE A 152 -21.23 -2.70 11.12
N ASP A 153 -21.06 -1.98 12.23
CA ASP A 153 -22.15 -1.51 13.10
C ASP A 153 -22.66 -0.12 12.71
N LEU A 154 -21.92 0.63 11.91
CA LEU A 154 -22.32 1.96 11.44
C LEU A 154 -23.49 1.86 10.45
N SER A 155 -24.47 2.74 10.62
CA SER A 155 -25.52 2.97 9.62
C SER A 155 -24.94 3.60 8.35
N GLU A 156 -25.69 3.51 7.25
CA GLU A 156 -25.27 4.09 5.96
C GLU A 156 -25.04 5.60 6.03
N GLN A 157 -25.84 6.32 6.83
CA GLN A 157 -25.72 7.76 7.03
C GLN A 157 -24.48 8.13 7.83
N GLU A 158 -24.21 7.42 8.92
CA GLU A 158 -22.98 7.60 9.71
C GLU A 158 -21.75 7.32 8.86
N LEU A 159 -21.78 6.23 8.10
CA LEU A 159 -20.67 5.83 7.24
C LEU A 159 -20.43 6.84 6.12
N ALA A 160 -21.48 7.35 5.46
CA ALA A 160 -21.36 8.44 4.49
C ALA A 160 -20.76 9.72 5.12
N GLY A 161 -21.15 10.04 6.35
CA GLY A 161 -20.56 11.15 7.10
C GLY A 161 -19.07 10.95 7.40
N VAL A 162 -18.64 9.72 7.69
CA VAL A 162 -17.22 9.39 7.87
C VAL A 162 -16.46 9.50 6.53
N VAL A 163 -17.05 9.01 5.43
CA VAL A 163 -16.48 9.13 4.08
C VAL A 163 -16.25 10.60 3.71
N GLU A 164 -17.23 11.48 3.94
CA GLU A 164 -17.08 12.92 3.66
C GLU A 164 -15.93 13.55 4.45
N ARG A 165 -15.76 13.17 5.73
CA ARG A 165 -14.62 13.63 6.56
C ARG A 165 -13.28 13.10 6.07
N ILE A 166 -13.22 11.84 5.63
CA ILE A 166 -12.01 11.26 5.02
C ILE A 166 -11.62 12.04 3.76
N VAL A 167 -12.58 12.29 2.87
CA VAL A 167 -12.34 13.05 1.65
C VAL A 167 -11.93 14.50 1.95
N ALA A 168 -12.51 15.13 2.98
CA ALA A 168 -12.08 16.45 3.42
C ALA A 168 -10.61 16.47 3.89
N LEU A 169 -10.15 15.42 4.57
CA LEU A 169 -8.74 15.26 4.93
C LEU A 169 -7.85 15.00 3.72
N GLU A 170 -8.28 14.18 2.76
CA GLU A 170 -7.55 13.97 1.50
C GLU A 170 -7.46 15.28 0.69
N ALA A 171 -8.52 16.09 0.64
CA ALA A 171 -8.51 17.40 0.00
C ALA A 171 -7.45 18.32 0.61
N ARG A 172 -7.34 18.34 1.95
CA ARG A 172 -6.29 19.08 2.65
C ARG A 172 -4.89 18.54 2.35
N LEU A 173 -4.70 17.22 2.33
CA LEU A 173 -3.41 16.60 1.96
C LEU A 173 -3.01 16.99 0.54
N PHE A 174 -3.97 16.98 -0.38
CA PHE A 174 -3.76 17.32 -1.77
C PHE A 174 -3.54 18.81 -1.98
N ALA A 175 -3.84 19.67 -1.03
CA ALA A 175 -3.55 21.11 -1.11
C ALA A 175 -2.11 21.45 -0.65
N LEU A 176 -1.34 20.48 -0.16
CA LEU A 176 0.03 20.71 0.28
C LEU A 176 0.97 20.84 -0.92
N ASP A 177 1.80 21.88 -0.91
CA ASP A 177 2.78 22.14 -1.96
C ASP A 177 4.11 21.45 -1.68
N PHE A 178 4.64 20.78 -2.71
CA PHE A 178 5.94 20.11 -2.66
C PHE A 178 6.77 20.47 -3.91
N PRO A 179 8.09 20.71 -3.74
CA PRO A 179 8.97 21.16 -4.82
C PRO A 179 9.43 20.03 -5.75
N ALA A 180 9.26 18.76 -5.34
CA ALA A 180 9.69 17.58 -6.07
C ALA A 180 8.87 16.36 -5.63
N SER A 181 8.94 15.27 -6.40
CA SER A 181 8.41 13.95 -6.03
C SER A 181 9.48 13.11 -5.31
N GLY A 182 9.06 12.12 -4.54
CA GLY A 182 9.94 11.28 -3.71
C GLY A 182 9.29 11.00 -2.35
N SER A 183 10.10 10.99 -1.30
CA SER A 183 9.62 10.86 0.09
C SER A 183 10.15 12.01 0.96
N LEU A 184 9.43 12.36 2.03
CA LEU A 184 9.81 13.43 2.96
C LEU A 184 10.82 12.93 3.98
N PHE A 185 11.79 13.77 4.32
CA PHE A 185 12.81 13.51 5.34
C PHE A 185 13.16 14.80 6.10
N PHE A 186 13.78 14.67 7.26
CA PHE A 186 14.58 15.77 7.81
C PHE A 186 15.91 15.84 7.07
N GLU A 187 16.40 17.06 6.80
CA GLU A 187 17.71 17.25 6.15
C GLU A 187 18.85 16.51 6.86
N ARG A 188 18.79 16.42 8.19
CA ARG A 188 19.83 15.74 9.00
C ARG A 188 19.93 14.25 8.73
N ASP A 189 18.87 13.62 8.23
CA ASP A 189 18.83 12.18 7.97
C ASP A 189 19.37 11.84 6.57
N LEU A 190 19.58 12.84 5.70
CA LEU A 190 19.99 12.68 4.30
C LEU A 190 21.31 13.38 3.94
N GLN A 191 22.21 13.60 4.91
CA GLN A 191 23.42 14.43 4.72
C GLN A 191 24.34 14.04 3.55
N CYS A 192 24.23 12.80 3.03
CA CYS A 192 25.03 12.29 1.91
C CYS A 192 24.19 11.95 0.66
N MET A 193 22.96 12.45 0.55
CA MET A 193 22.06 12.16 -0.56
C MET A 193 21.63 13.44 -1.28
N GLU A 194 21.23 13.31 -2.55
CA GLU A 194 20.56 14.39 -3.27
C GLU A 194 19.24 14.72 -2.57
N THR A 195 18.99 16.02 -2.37
CA THR A 195 17.79 16.50 -1.69
C THR A 195 17.25 17.78 -2.33
N VAL A 196 15.94 17.98 -2.26
CA VAL A 196 15.28 19.25 -2.62
C VAL A 196 14.59 19.81 -1.38
N ARG A 197 14.93 21.02 -0.97
CA ARG A 197 14.38 21.64 0.25
C ARG A 197 12.89 21.91 0.11
N VAL A 198 12.12 21.54 1.13
CA VAL A 198 10.71 21.90 1.25
C VAL A 198 10.62 23.20 2.04
N ALA A 199 9.89 24.18 1.51
CA ALA A 199 9.67 25.44 2.22
C ALA A 199 8.84 25.19 3.50
N ASP A 200 9.26 25.79 4.62
CA ASP A 200 8.48 25.78 5.86
C ASP A 200 7.78 27.13 6.02
N GLU A 201 6.47 27.14 6.21
CA GLU A 201 5.64 28.36 6.28
C GLU A 201 5.62 29.02 7.67
N ALA A 202 6.45 28.57 8.61
CA ALA A 202 6.56 29.22 9.90
C ALA A 202 8.03 29.31 10.30
N GLY A 203 8.50 30.53 10.56
CA GLY A 203 9.86 30.84 11.01
C GLY A 203 10.20 30.29 12.41
N ALA A 204 10.14 28.97 12.61
CA ALA A 204 10.39 28.30 13.88
C ALA A 204 11.33 27.09 13.74
N VAL A 205 12.52 27.28 14.34
CA VAL A 205 13.50 26.27 14.81
C VAL A 205 14.36 25.55 13.75
N ARG A 206 15.69 25.70 13.92
CA ARG A 206 16.77 25.08 13.15
C ARG A 206 16.76 23.53 13.11
N GLU A 207 15.96 22.87 13.94
CA GLU A 207 15.94 21.40 14.12
C GLU A 207 14.93 20.65 13.22
N GLY A 208 14.16 21.36 12.38
CA GLY A 208 13.04 20.80 11.63
C GLY A 208 12.97 21.16 10.14
N ARG A 209 14.12 21.32 9.45
CA ARG A 209 14.10 21.55 8.01
C ARG A 209 13.76 20.25 7.26
N PHE A 210 12.68 20.29 6.48
CA PHE A 210 12.23 19.18 5.66
C PHE A 210 12.85 19.24 4.27
N CYS A 211 13.09 18.07 3.70
CA CYS A 211 13.54 17.94 2.33
C CYS A 211 12.88 16.73 1.65
N MET A 212 12.77 16.82 0.34
CA MET A 212 12.45 15.71 -0.54
C MET A 212 13.72 14.89 -0.75
N GLY A 213 13.62 13.59 -0.56
CA GLY A 213 14.69 12.63 -0.78
C GLY A 213 14.25 11.46 -1.66
N PRO A 214 14.99 10.34 -1.63
CA PRO A 214 14.66 9.17 -2.43
C PRO A 214 13.30 8.57 -2.03
N GLU A 215 12.57 8.07 -3.01
CA GLU A 215 11.31 7.37 -2.83
C GLU A 215 11.54 6.04 -2.08
N VAL A 216 10.80 5.83 -0.98
CA VAL A 216 11.00 4.65 -0.12
C VAL A 216 10.12 3.46 -0.50
N THR A 217 9.35 3.51 -1.60
CA THR A 217 8.40 2.45 -1.96
C THR A 217 9.08 1.10 -2.07
N ARG A 218 8.47 0.09 -1.46
CA ARG A 218 9.04 -1.26 -1.36
C ARG A 218 9.49 -1.83 -2.71
N GLY A 219 8.77 -1.54 -3.79
CA GLY A 219 9.11 -2.01 -5.14
C GLY A 219 10.48 -1.53 -5.64
N LEU A 220 10.98 -0.39 -5.15
CA LEU A 220 12.29 0.14 -5.53
C LEU A 220 13.47 -0.49 -4.78
N TRP A 221 13.19 -1.19 -3.67
CA TRP A 221 14.22 -1.66 -2.73
C TRP A 221 14.18 -3.17 -2.48
N LEU A 222 13.15 -3.89 -2.93
CA LEU A 222 12.97 -5.30 -2.61
C LEU A 222 14.13 -6.20 -3.13
N GLY A 223 14.71 -6.98 -2.23
CA GLY A 223 15.74 -7.97 -2.57
C GLY A 223 17.07 -7.30 -2.97
N LYS A 224 17.70 -7.79 -4.05
CA LYS A 224 18.93 -7.18 -4.58
C LYS A 224 18.73 -5.80 -5.21
N ARG A 225 17.48 -5.33 -5.38
CA ARG A 225 17.21 -3.97 -5.88
C ARG A 225 17.77 -2.90 -4.96
N ARG A 226 17.90 -3.15 -3.65
CA ARG A 226 18.47 -2.18 -2.68
C ARG A 226 19.93 -1.82 -2.91
N ILE A 227 20.71 -2.69 -3.57
CA ILE A 227 22.15 -2.45 -3.81
C ILE A 227 22.44 -1.85 -5.19
N LEU A 228 21.42 -1.69 -6.03
CA LEU A 228 21.58 -1.16 -7.38
C LEU A 228 21.94 0.34 -7.35
N PRO A 229 22.92 0.78 -8.17
CA PRO A 229 23.34 2.18 -8.28
C PRO A 229 22.39 2.99 -9.19
N VAL A 230 21.09 2.94 -8.90
CA VAL A 230 20.05 3.66 -9.65
C VAL A 230 19.55 4.88 -8.89
N HIS A 231 19.23 5.95 -9.63
CA HIS A 231 18.59 7.14 -9.06
C HIS A 231 17.19 6.78 -8.56
N ARG A 232 16.85 7.20 -7.34
CA ARG A 232 15.56 6.92 -6.69
C ARG A 232 14.84 8.20 -6.27
N GLY A 233 15.21 9.33 -6.86
CA GLY A 233 14.74 10.64 -6.48
C GLY A 233 15.69 11.37 -5.51
N PRO A 234 15.34 12.60 -5.12
CA PRO A 234 14.08 13.29 -5.45
C PRO A 234 13.94 13.58 -6.95
N TYR A 235 12.71 13.59 -7.47
CA TYR A 235 12.43 13.81 -8.89
C TYR A 235 11.79 15.18 -9.10
N THR A 236 12.41 16.05 -9.88
CA THR A 236 11.87 17.37 -10.24
C THR A 236 11.02 17.34 -11.49
N SER A 237 11.08 16.26 -12.27
CA SER A 237 10.28 16.07 -13.49
C SER A 237 9.33 14.88 -13.37
N PRO A 238 8.06 15.00 -13.80
CA PRO A 238 7.11 13.88 -13.85
C PRO A 238 7.59 12.70 -14.72
N VAL A 239 8.38 12.96 -15.76
CA VAL A 239 8.92 11.90 -16.63
C VAL A 239 9.90 11.00 -15.87
N ASP A 240 10.69 11.55 -14.95
CA ASP A 240 11.62 10.76 -14.16
C ASP A 240 10.88 9.90 -13.14
N VAL A 241 9.74 10.37 -12.60
CA VAL A 241 8.85 9.57 -11.75
C VAL A 241 8.28 8.36 -12.51
N LEU A 242 7.90 8.56 -13.77
CA LEU A 242 7.43 7.46 -14.64
C LEU A 242 8.56 6.48 -14.97
N ALA A 243 9.74 7.00 -15.32
CA ALA A 243 10.86 6.19 -15.79
C ALA A 243 11.60 5.44 -14.67
N ALA A 244 11.57 5.93 -13.43
CA ALA A 244 12.40 5.39 -12.33
C ALA A 244 12.19 3.89 -12.09
N GLY A 245 10.93 3.44 -12.07
CA GLY A 245 10.58 2.03 -11.89
C GLY A 245 11.18 1.14 -12.98
N ALA A 246 11.01 1.53 -14.24
CA ALA A 246 11.49 0.78 -15.40
C ALA A 246 13.02 0.77 -15.48
N ARG A 247 13.66 1.93 -15.30
CA ARG A 247 15.13 2.04 -15.29
C ARG A 247 15.74 1.13 -14.23
N LYS A 248 15.17 1.09 -13.02
CA LYS A 248 15.57 0.15 -11.96
C LYS A 248 15.41 -1.30 -12.41
N GLU A 249 14.23 -1.67 -12.93
CA GLU A 249 13.99 -3.07 -13.30
C GLU A 249 14.88 -3.54 -14.44
N ILE A 250 15.17 -2.70 -15.44
CA ILE A 250 16.12 -3.03 -16.51
C ILE A 250 17.49 -3.38 -15.91
N VAL A 251 18.05 -2.49 -15.08
CA VAL A 251 19.35 -2.75 -14.44
C VAL A 251 19.33 -4.01 -13.57
N TYR A 252 18.24 -4.23 -12.81
CA TYR A 252 18.08 -5.45 -12.03
C TYR A 252 18.10 -6.72 -12.88
N LEU A 253 17.38 -6.72 -14.00
CA LEU A 253 17.24 -7.88 -14.87
C LEU A 253 18.49 -8.14 -15.70
N GLU A 254 19.24 -7.10 -16.05
CA GLU A 254 20.56 -7.24 -16.69
C GLU A 254 21.59 -7.86 -15.75
N GLU A 255 21.61 -7.46 -14.47
CA GLU A 255 22.59 -7.96 -13.49
C GLU A 255 22.19 -9.32 -12.87
N TYR A 256 20.91 -9.51 -12.55
CA TYR A 256 20.43 -10.63 -11.74
C TYR A 256 19.28 -11.43 -12.38
N GLY A 257 18.80 -11.01 -13.56
CA GLY A 257 17.67 -11.66 -14.22
C GLY A 257 17.97 -13.11 -14.57
N GLN A 258 17.10 -14.01 -14.13
CA GLN A 258 17.14 -15.42 -14.52
C GLN A 258 15.74 -15.85 -14.96
N PRO A 259 15.63 -16.80 -15.91
CA PRO A 259 14.33 -17.33 -16.26
C PRO A 259 13.62 -17.95 -15.05
N VAL A 260 12.46 -17.41 -14.69
CA VAL A 260 11.64 -17.85 -13.56
C VAL A 260 10.29 -18.35 -14.05
N ARG A 261 9.66 -19.25 -13.29
CA ARG A 261 8.26 -19.57 -13.53
C ARG A 261 7.42 -18.37 -13.13
N ALA A 262 6.48 -17.97 -13.98
CA ALA A 262 5.58 -16.88 -13.69
C ALA A 262 4.85 -17.12 -12.36
N SER A 263 4.92 -16.13 -11.48
CA SER A 263 4.13 -16.08 -10.24
C SER A 263 2.64 -16.00 -10.56
N LYS A 264 2.27 -15.19 -11.57
CA LYS A 264 0.92 -15.16 -12.13
C LYS A 264 0.60 -16.43 -12.92
N HIS A 265 -0.66 -16.84 -12.88
CA HIS A 265 -1.06 -18.12 -13.46
C HIS A 265 -1.17 -18.02 -14.98
N LEU A 266 -0.28 -18.74 -15.65
CA LEU A 266 -0.35 -18.95 -17.09
C LEU A 266 -1.14 -20.24 -17.38
N PRO A 267 -1.79 -20.33 -18.56
CA PRO A 267 -2.40 -21.57 -19.03
C PRO A 267 -1.41 -22.74 -18.96
N ALA A 268 -1.90 -23.95 -18.68
CA ALA A 268 -1.06 -25.14 -18.43
C ALA A 268 -0.07 -25.47 -19.56
N ASN A 269 -0.39 -25.06 -20.79
CA ASN A 269 0.47 -25.21 -21.97
C ASN A 269 1.67 -24.23 -21.99
N ARG A 270 1.78 -23.27 -21.07
CA ARG A 270 2.87 -22.28 -20.96
C ARG A 270 3.64 -22.33 -19.64
N SER A 271 3.70 -23.51 -19.01
CA SER A 271 4.44 -23.76 -17.75
C SER A 271 5.97 -23.62 -17.83
N TYR A 272 6.48 -22.93 -18.85
CA TYR A 272 7.91 -22.66 -19.07
C TYR A 272 8.39 -21.44 -18.27
N LYS A 273 9.68 -21.43 -17.97
CA LYS A 273 10.35 -20.27 -17.38
C LYS A 273 10.29 -19.09 -18.36
N GLN A 274 9.81 -17.95 -17.88
CA GLN A 274 9.66 -16.71 -18.64
C GLN A 274 11.00 -16.01 -18.76
N SER A 275 11.30 -15.43 -19.92
CA SER A 275 12.59 -14.79 -20.19
C SER A 275 12.64 -13.38 -19.56
N PRO A 276 13.69 -13.04 -18.80
CA PRO A 276 13.92 -11.66 -18.34
C PRO A 276 14.04 -10.67 -19.49
N ARG A 277 14.57 -11.13 -20.64
CA ARG A 277 14.82 -10.29 -21.81
C ARG A 277 13.53 -9.77 -22.44
N ASP A 278 12.46 -10.57 -22.43
CA ASP A 278 11.18 -10.13 -22.96
C ASP A 278 10.60 -9.01 -22.07
N HIS A 279 10.78 -9.10 -20.75
CA HIS A 279 10.39 -8.03 -19.84
C HIS A 279 11.24 -6.78 -20.03
N ILE A 280 12.56 -6.90 -20.22
CA ILE A 280 13.44 -5.76 -20.56
C ILE A 280 12.97 -5.06 -21.83
N ASN A 281 12.56 -5.81 -22.86
CA ASN A 281 12.02 -5.23 -24.09
C ASN A 281 10.72 -4.45 -23.80
N ASN A 282 9.77 -5.04 -23.06
CA ASN A 282 8.55 -4.34 -22.66
C ASN A 282 8.84 -3.06 -21.85
N LEU A 283 9.82 -3.08 -20.94
CA LEU A 283 10.23 -1.90 -20.18
C LEU A 283 10.90 -0.84 -21.07
N THR A 284 11.65 -1.27 -22.08
CA THR A 284 12.27 -0.37 -23.07
C THR A 284 11.19 0.31 -23.91
N ASP A 285 10.19 -0.44 -24.36
CA ASP A 285 9.01 0.10 -25.07
C ASP A 285 8.22 1.06 -24.18
N TYR A 286 8.03 0.72 -22.90
CA TYR A 286 7.43 1.63 -21.92
C TYR A 286 8.21 2.95 -21.79
N LEU A 287 9.54 2.91 -21.74
CA LEU A 287 10.36 4.12 -21.64
C LEU A 287 10.23 5.03 -22.87
N GLN A 288 9.98 4.48 -24.06
CA GLN A 288 9.74 5.26 -25.27
C GLN A 288 8.41 6.03 -25.21
N VAL A 289 7.37 5.45 -24.59
CA VAL A 289 6.05 6.09 -24.48
C VAL A 289 5.85 6.90 -23.20
N ALA A 290 6.69 6.71 -22.17
CA ALA A 290 6.56 7.36 -20.86
C ALA A 290 6.38 8.89 -20.91
N PRO A 291 7.13 9.66 -21.74
CA PRO A 291 6.92 11.11 -21.85
C PRO A 291 5.50 11.51 -22.29
N TYR A 292 4.86 10.69 -23.14
CA TYR A 292 3.51 10.92 -23.67
C TYR A 292 2.41 10.55 -22.67
N LEU A 293 2.75 9.87 -21.57
CA LEU A 293 1.79 9.54 -20.50
C LEU A 293 1.52 10.74 -19.59
N ILE A 294 2.30 11.82 -19.68
CA ILE A 294 2.13 13.02 -18.86
C ILE A 294 0.89 13.78 -19.35
N PRO A 295 -0.11 14.05 -18.51
CA PRO A 295 -1.26 14.85 -18.91
C PRO A 295 -0.85 16.27 -19.30
N SER A 296 -1.49 16.83 -20.33
CA SER A 296 -1.23 18.22 -20.76
C SER A 296 -1.66 19.26 -19.73
N ASP A 297 -2.59 18.91 -18.84
CA ASP A 297 -2.98 19.77 -17.72
C ASP A 297 -1.91 19.73 -16.63
N THR A 298 -1.15 20.82 -16.52
CA THR A 298 -0.07 20.98 -15.55
C THR A 298 -0.57 20.99 -14.09
N SER A 299 -1.86 21.23 -13.84
CA SER A 299 -2.43 21.11 -12.50
C SER A 299 -2.43 19.65 -12.00
N LEU A 300 -2.38 18.68 -12.93
CA LEU A 300 -2.33 17.25 -12.62
C LEU A 300 -0.90 16.72 -12.41
N THR A 301 0.12 17.49 -12.80
CA THR A 301 1.53 17.06 -12.68
C THR A 301 2.18 17.47 -11.37
N ARG A 302 1.49 18.28 -10.55
CA ARG A 302 2.00 18.77 -9.27
C ARG A 302 2.26 17.61 -8.28
N PRO A 303 3.42 17.58 -7.58
CA PRO A 303 3.68 16.54 -6.59
C PRO A 303 2.69 16.62 -5.43
N THR A 304 2.06 15.50 -5.11
CA THR A 304 0.95 15.38 -4.15
C THR A 304 1.20 14.22 -3.20
N ILE A 305 0.96 14.43 -1.90
CA ILE A 305 0.98 13.37 -0.90
C ILE A 305 -0.41 12.75 -0.73
N ARG A 306 -0.45 11.44 -0.50
CA ARG A 306 -1.67 10.72 -0.10
C ARG A 306 -1.29 9.69 0.96
N HIS A 307 -2.23 9.37 1.85
CA HIS A 307 -2.03 8.30 2.81
C HIS A 307 -1.74 6.97 2.06
N PRO A 308 -0.67 6.25 2.38
CA PRO A 308 -0.25 5.07 1.61
C PRO A 308 -1.18 3.87 1.78
N ASP A 309 -1.87 3.78 2.93
CA ASP A 309 -2.74 2.65 3.28
C ASP A 309 -3.98 3.11 4.04
N LEU A 310 -4.88 3.82 3.36
CA LEU A 310 -6.07 4.44 3.95
C LEU A 310 -7.20 3.42 4.16
N GLN A 311 -6.97 2.51 5.10
CA GLN A 311 -7.94 1.51 5.53
C GLN A 311 -8.56 1.86 6.89
N PRO A 312 -9.79 1.40 7.20
CA PRO A 312 -10.45 1.65 8.49
C PRO A 312 -9.63 1.24 9.72
N SER A 313 -8.62 0.38 9.59
CA SER A 313 -7.78 -0.06 10.72
C SER A 313 -6.73 0.98 11.10
N ASN A 314 -6.43 1.91 10.18
CA ASN A 314 -5.47 3.00 10.33
C ASN A 314 -6.14 4.35 10.66
N ILE A 315 -7.47 4.36 10.79
CA ILE A 315 -8.27 5.55 11.11
C ILE A 315 -8.86 5.39 12.52
N PHE A 316 -8.69 6.40 13.36
CA PHE A 316 -9.25 6.47 14.70
C PHE A 316 -10.35 7.53 14.73
N VAL A 317 -11.43 7.21 15.42
CA VAL A 317 -12.58 8.08 15.59
C VAL A 317 -13.02 8.18 17.06
N ASN A 318 -13.60 9.31 17.43
CA ASN A 318 -14.28 9.47 18.73
C ASN A 318 -15.73 8.91 18.68
N GLU A 319 -16.50 9.13 19.74
CA GLU A 319 -17.90 8.70 19.81
C GLU A 319 -18.79 9.35 18.75
N ASP A 320 -18.50 10.62 18.42
CA ASP A 320 -19.21 11.42 17.40
C ASP A 320 -18.73 11.13 15.96
N LEU A 321 -17.87 10.12 15.77
CA LEU A 321 -17.28 9.73 14.49
C LEU A 321 -16.38 10.80 13.84
N GLU A 322 -15.86 11.74 14.64
CA GLU A 322 -14.81 12.66 14.21
C GLU A 322 -13.46 11.95 14.17
N ILE A 323 -12.68 12.21 13.12
CA ILE A 323 -11.37 11.58 12.91
C ILE A 323 -10.36 12.18 13.87
N THR A 324 -9.90 11.38 14.83
CA THR A 324 -8.96 11.77 15.89
C THR A 324 -7.53 11.31 15.62
N GLY A 325 -7.33 10.37 14.69
CA GLY A 325 -6.00 9.85 14.39
C GLY A 325 -5.90 9.14 13.04
N LEU A 326 -4.82 9.42 12.32
CA LEU A 326 -4.35 8.71 11.13
C LEU A 326 -2.97 8.16 11.41
N ILE A 327 -2.86 6.83 11.39
CA ILE A 327 -1.61 6.11 11.67
C ILE A 327 -1.12 5.38 10.41
N ASP A 328 0.11 4.89 10.48
CA ASP A 328 0.73 4.11 9.41
C ASP A 328 1.07 4.88 8.13
N TRP A 329 1.88 5.93 8.31
CA TRP A 329 2.50 6.70 7.22
C TRP A 329 3.77 6.04 6.66
N GLN A 330 4.01 4.77 6.96
CA GLN A 330 5.13 4.03 6.41
C GLN A 330 4.98 3.87 4.90
N TYR A 331 6.08 3.98 4.15
CA TYR A 331 6.08 4.00 2.67
C TYR A 331 5.35 5.19 2.02
N SER A 332 5.09 6.27 2.78
CA SER A 332 4.50 7.48 2.20
C SER A 332 5.37 8.06 1.08
N THR A 333 4.69 8.48 0.02
CA THR A 333 5.31 9.10 -1.15
C THR A 333 4.55 10.31 -1.61
N ILE A 334 5.29 11.19 -2.27
CA ILE A 334 4.77 12.34 -3.00
C ILE A 334 5.06 12.09 -4.48
N ARG A 335 4.01 12.05 -5.29
CA ARG A 335 4.08 11.81 -6.74
C ARG A 335 3.14 12.78 -7.46
N PRO A 336 3.29 12.98 -8.78
CA PRO A 336 2.35 13.78 -9.55
C PRO A 336 0.89 13.36 -9.30
N LEU A 337 -0.02 14.31 -9.16
CA LEU A 337 -1.43 14.06 -8.82
C LEU A 337 -2.10 13.00 -9.72
N PHE A 338 -1.81 12.99 -11.03
CA PHE A 338 -2.36 11.98 -11.95
C PHE A 338 -1.93 10.53 -11.65
N LEU A 339 -0.81 10.34 -10.94
CA LEU A 339 -0.33 9.05 -10.44
C LEU A 339 -0.77 8.78 -9.00
N GLN A 340 -0.89 9.83 -8.19
CA GLN A 340 -1.25 9.72 -6.77
C GLN A 340 -2.76 9.53 -6.56
N CYS A 341 -3.60 9.96 -7.51
CA CYS A 341 -5.05 9.82 -7.43
C CYS A 341 -5.51 8.36 -7.44
N GLY A 342 -6.61 8.10 -6.75
CA GLY A 342 -7.30 6.81 -6.74
C GLY A 342 -8.41 6.79 -5.71
N VAL A 343 -9.15 5.69 -5.65
CA VAL A 343 -10.14 5.42 -4.59
C VAL A 343 -9.51 4.42 -3.61
N PRO A 344 -9.56 4.60 -2.28
CA PRO A 344 -9.01 3.62 -1.35
C PRO A 344 -9.75 2.29 -1.46
N THR A 345 -9.05 1.17 -1.28
CA THR A 345 -9.59 -0.19 -1.56
C THR A 345 -10.91 -0.49 -0.87
N ASN A 346 -11.09 -0.07 0.39
CA ASN A 346 -12.34 -0.31 1.13
C ASN A 346 -13.53 0.54 0.65
N PHE A 347 -13.29 1.51 -0.24
CA PHE A 347 -14.31 2.29 -0.94
C PHE A 347 -14.36 1.95 -2.43
N GLN A 348 -13.59 0.96 -2.92
CA GLN A 348 -13.70 0.49 -4.29
C GLN A 348 -14.91 -0.43 -4.43
N SER A 349 -15.68 -0.26 -5.51
CA SER A 349 -16.75 -1.19 -5.86
C SER A 349 -16.15 -2.48 -6.42
N ALA A 350 -16.72 -3.62 -6.06
CA ALA A 350 -16.32 -4.93 -6.58
C ALA A 350 -16.54 -5.07 -8.10
N ASP A 351 -17.40 -4.23 -8.70
CA ASP A 351 -17.77 -4.32 -10.13
C ASP A 351 -16.94 -3.43 -11.08
N GLY A 352 -15.85 -2.82 -10.59
CA GLY A 352 -14.72 -2.39 -11.42
C GLY A 352 -14.86 -1.17 -12.34
N ASP A 353 -16.05 -0.70 -12.73
CA ASP A 353 -16.16 0.33 -13.78
C ASP A 353 -16.63 1.71 -13.30
N ILE A 354 -15.70 2.68 -13.27
CA ILE A 354 -15.94 4.10 -12.92
C ILE A 354 -17.11 4.75 -13.71
N PRO A 355 -17.35 4.48 -15.01
CA PRO A 355 -18.41 5.15 -15.77
C PRO A 355 -19.85 4.78 -15.35
N SER A 356 -20.10 3.59 -14.80
CA SER A 356 -21.42 3.19 -14.28
C SER A 356 -21.67 3.65 -12.84
N LEU A 357 -20.66 4.23 -12.18
CA LEU A 357 -20.62 4.51 -10.73
C LEU A 357 -20.92 5.97 -10.35
N LEU A 358 -21.33 6.81 -11.30
CA LEU A 358 -21.99 8.11 -11.01
C LEU A 358 -23.51 7.97 -10.85
N GLN A 359 -24.06 6.78 -11.09
CA GLN A 359 -25.46 6.47 -10.85
C GLN A 359 -25.64 6.00 -9.41
N GLU A 360 -26.67 6.53 -8.73
CA GLU A 360 -27.04 6.09 -7.38
C GLU A 360 -27.32 4.58 -7.37
N PRO A 361 -26.58 3.78 -6.58
CA PRO A 361 -26.77 2.34 -6.51
C PRO A 361 -28.17 1.96 -6.04
N ARG A 362 -28.69 0.84 -6.55
CA ARG A 362 -29.99 0.26 -6.13
C ARG A 362 -29.85 -1.23 -5.93
N LEU A 363 -30.65 -1.78 -5.02
CA LEU A 363 -30.82 -3.22 -4.89
C LEU A 363 -31.48 -3.78 -6.16
N PRO A 364 -31.20 -5.04 -6.52
CA PRO A 364 -31.79 -5.66 -7.70
C PRO A 364 -33.31 -5.83 -7.57
N ASP A 365 -34.01 -5.78 -8.70
CA ASP A 365 -35.45 -6.05 -8.75
C ASP A 365 -35.74 -7.46 -8.23
N GLY A 366 -36.71 -7.58 -7.31
CA GLY A 366 -37.06 -8.86 -6.71
C GLY A 366 -36.07 -9.35 -5.64
N PHE A 367 -35.24 -8.47 -5.06
CA PHE A 367 -34.37 -8.76 -3.93
C PHE A 367 -35.04 -9.60 -2.83
N ASP A 368 -36.27 -9.26 -2.44
CA ASP A 368 -37.02 -9.96 -1.39
C ASP A 368 -37.37 -11.42 -1.75
N ARG A 369 -37.23 -11.81 -3.03
CA ARG A 369 -37.49 -13.17 -3.54
C ARG A 369 -36.23 -14.02 -3.62
N LEU A 370 -35.06 -13.44 -3.37
CA LEU A 370 -33.78 -14.16 -3.36
C LEU A 370 -33.65 -15.03 -2.10
N SER A 371 -32.76 -16.02 -2.14
CA SER A 371 -32.41 -16.80 -0.95
C SER A 371 -31.74 -15.90 0.10
N GLU A 372 -31.78 -16.27 1.38
CA GLU A 372 -31.12 -15.48 2.44
C GLU A 372 -29.62 -15.27 2.18
N ALA A 373 -28.95 -16.27 1.60
CA ALA A 373 -27.55 -16.20 1.23
C ALA A 373 -27.32 -15.17 0.10
N ASP A 374 -28.15 -15.21 -0.94
CA ASP A 374 -28.07 -14.28 -2.07
C ASP A 374 -28.43 -12.85 -1.63
N GLN A 375 -29.46 -12.69 -0.78
CA GLN A 375 -29.81 -11.40 -0.19
C GLN A 375 -28.64 -10.80 0.60
N ARG A 376 -27.88 -11.64 1.31
CA ARG A 376 -26.68 -11.19 2.04
C ARG A 376 -25.59 -10.72 1.08
N CYS A 377 -25.31 -11.49 0.03
CA CYS A 377 -24.34 -11.11 -1.00
C CYS A 377 -24.71 -9.80 -1.69
N GLU A 378 -25.97 -9.65 -2.10
CA GLU A 378 -26.47 -8.44 -2.75
C GLU A 378 -26.43 -7.21 -1.81
N ARG A 379 -26.67 -7.40 -0.50
CA ARG A 379 -26.51 -6.31 0.49
C ARG A 379 -25.06 -5.85 0.64
N GLU A 380 -24.11 -6.78 0.71
CA GLU A 380 -22.69 -6.43 0.79
C GLU A 380 -22.21 -5.74 -0.50
N LEU A 381 -22.67 -6.22 -1.65
CA LEU A 381 -22.38 -5.61 -2.95
C LEU A 381 -22.97 -4.20 -3.06
N PHE A 382 -24.24 -4.04 -2.67
CA PHE A 382 -24.89 -2.73 -2.59
C PHE A 382 -24.12 -1.79 -1.66
N ARG A 383 -23.73 -2.25 -0.47
CA ARG A 383 -22.94 -1.47 0.49
C ARG A 383 -21.61 -1.02 -0.10
N SER A 384 -20.91 -1.89 -0.82
CA SER A 384 -19.65 -1.57 -1.53
C SER A 384 -19.87 -0.52 -2.63
N ARG A 385 -20.89 -0.69 -3.48
CA ARG A 385 -21.26 0.29 -4.52
C ARG A 385 -21.65 1.64 -3.91
N TRP A 386 -22.44 1.64 -2.84
CA TRP A 386 -22.90 2.83 -2.14
C TRP A 386 -21.72 3.61 -1.55
N LEU A 387 -20.80 2.93 -0.87
CA LEU A 387 -19.57 3.53 -0.34
C LEU A 387 -18.71 4.17 -1.44
N HIS A 388 -18.55 3.47 -2.56
CA HIS A 388 -17.84 3.99 -3.72
C HIS A 388 -18.50 5.28 -4.25
N TYR A 389 -19.81 5.24 -4.43
CA TYR A 389 -20.61 6.37 -4.88
C TYR A 389 -20.46 7.57 -3.93
N CYS A 390 -20.63 7.36 -2.62
CA CYS A 390 -20.44 8.41 -1.61
C CYS A 390 -19.04 9.02 -1.68
N TYR A 391 -18.01 8.20 -1.85
CA TYR A 391 -16.63 8.67 -1.97
C TYR A 391 -16.43 9.54 -3.21
N LEU A 392 -16.92 9.10 -4.38
CA LEU A 392 -16.84 9.87 -5.62
C LEU A 392 -17.60 11.20 -5.52
N MET A 393 -18.82 11.19 -4.96
CA MET A 393 -19.63 12.40 -4.79
C MET A 393 -18.98 13.40 -3.84
N ALA A 394 -18.47 12.92 -2.70
CA ALA A 394 -17.72 13.76 -1.77
C ALA A 394 -16.44 14.31 -2.42
N THR A 395 -15.74 13.49 -3.22
CA THR A 395 -14.51 13.91 -3.92
C THR A 395 -14.80 14.98 -4.96
N ALA A 396 -15.86 14.82 -5.76
CA ALA A 396 -16.28 15.83 -6.72
C ALA A 396 -16.64 17.16 -6.05
N LYS A 397 -17.26 17.11 -4.86
CA LYS A 397 -17.65 18.29 -4.07
C LYS A 397 -16.47 18.99 -3.38
N LEU A 398 -15.60 18.22 -2.73
CA LEU A 398 -14.59 18.74 -1.80
C LEU A 398 -13.17 18.80 -2.39
N ASN A 399 -12.88 18.01 -3.42
CA ASN A 399 -11.56 17.96 -4.06
C ASN A 399 -11.67 17.88 -5.60
N PRO A 400 -12.06 18.98 -6.28
CA PRO A 400 -12.23 18.99 -7.73
C PRO A 400 -10.96 18.59 -8.51
N SER A 401 -9.77 18.90 -7.98
CA SER A 401 -8.50 18.52 -8.61
C SER A 401 -8.29 17.00 -8.63
N HIS A 402 -8.64 16.31 -7.54
CA HIS A 402 -8.61 14.86 -7.48
C HIS A 402 -9.68 14.25 -8.38
N GLN A 403 -10.88 14.83 -8.43
CA GLN A 403 -11.91 14.40 -9.36
C GLN A 403 -11.45 14.48 -10.82
N ALA A 404 -10.84 15.59 -11.23
CA ALA A 404 -10.26 15.74 -12.57
C ALA A 404 -9.17 14.69 -12.86
N ALA A 405 -8.34 14.35 -11.87
CA ALA A 405 -7.32 13.32 -12.00
C ALA A 405 -7.91 11.88 -12.07
N LEU A 406 -9.07 11.64 -11.44
CA LEU A 406 -9.78 10.35 -11.47
C LEU A 406 -10.46 10.12 -12.82
N THR A 407 -11.13 11.16 -13.34
CA THR A 407 -11.93 11.09 -14.57
C THR A 407 -11.15 11.47 -15.83
N GLY A 408 -9.87 11.86 -15.69
CA GLY A 408 -9.01 12.20 -16.81
C GLY A 408 -8.91 11.06 -17.81
N ASP A 409 -8.95 11.41 -19.11
CA ASP A 409 -8.95 10.43 -20.20
C ASP A 409 -7.75 9.49 -20.10
N LEU A 410 -7.93 8.18 -20.26
CA LEU A 410 -6.88 7.15 -20.09
C LEU A 410 -6.14 7.18 -18.72
N GLY A 411 -6.68 7.85 -17.69
CA GLY A 411 -6.04 7.97 -16.38
C GLY A 411 -5.76 6.62 -15.71
N VAL A 412 -6.69 5.67 -15.81
CA VAL A 412 -6.51 4.30 -15.30
C VAL A 412 -5.35 3.60 -16.01
N LEU A 413 -5.28 3.70 -17.34
CA LEU A 413 -4.22 3.09 -18.14
C LEU A 413 -2.84 3.69 -17.81
N ARG A 414 -2.74 5.02 -17.66
CA ARG A 414 -1.49 5.69 -17.23
C ARG A 414 -0.97 5.17 -15.89
N ARG A 415 -1.87 5.05 -14.89
CA ARG A 415 -1.52 4.53 -13.57
C ARG A 415 -1.12 3.06 -13.61
N ARG A 416 -1.84 2.24 -14.38
CA ARG A 416 -1.50 0.82 -14.59
C ARG A 416 -0.13 0.67 -15.22
N LEU A 417 0.14 1.33 -16.35
CA LEU A 417 1.44 1.30 -17.02
C LEU A 417 2.59 1.68 -16.08
N CYS A 418 2.45 2.80 -15.35
CA CYS A 418 3.46 3.23 -14.39
C CYS A 418 3.65 2.21 -13.24
N HIS A 419 2.57 1.63 -12.73
CA HIS A 419 2.64 0.59 -11.70
C HIS A 419 3.33 -0.67 -12.22
N GLN A 420 2.89 -1.21 -13.36
CA GLN A 420 3.44 -2.43 -13.96
C GLN A 420 4.91 -2.28 -14.38
N ALA A 421 5.34 -1.07 -14.76
CA ALA A 421 6.73 -0.78 -15.06
C ALA A 421 7.62 -0.69 -13.80
N ALA A 422 7.04 -0.53 -12.61
CA ALA A 422 7.78 -0.35 -11.36
C ALA A 422 7.80 -1.59 -10.46
N VAL A 423 6.83 -2.51 -10.59
CA VAL A 423 6.75 -3.73 -9.77
C VAL A 423 7.96 -4.64 -10.00
N PRO A 424 8.50 -5.27 -8.94
CA PRO A 424 9.52 -6.31 -9.08
C PRO A 424 9.07 -7.43 -10.02
N TRP A 425 9.84 -7.71 -11.07
CA TRP A 425 9.52 -8.79 -12.00
C TRP A 425 9.50 -10.17 -11.30
N ASP A 426 8.40 -10.89 -11.48
CA ASP A 426 8.12 -12.19 -10.89
C ASP A 426 7.83 -13.26 -11.97
N GLY A 427 8.27 -13.00 -13.20
CA GLY A 427 8.04 -13.82 -14.38
C GLY A 427 6.86 -13.37 -15.24
N ASP A 428 6.10 -12.34 -14.86
CA ASP A 428 5.04 -11.82 -15.72
C ASP A 428 5.56 -10.95 -16.88
N ASN A 429 5.43 -11.47 -18.10
CA ASN A 429 5.79 -10.77 -19.35
C ASN A 429 4.56 -10.26 -20.12
N VAL A 430 3.35 -10.56 -19.64
CA VAL A 430 2.11 -10.35 -20.39
C VAL A 430 1.43 -9.06 -19.97
N THR A 431 1.30 -8.78 -18.66
CA THR A 431 0.47 -7.65 -18.19
C THR A 431 0.96 -6.30 -18.70
N LEU A 432 2.27 -6.01 -18.60
CA LEU A 432 2.82 -4.75 -19.10
C LEU A 432 2.69 -4.65 -20.63
N LYS A 433 2.93 -5.75 -21.37
CA LYS A 433 2.79 -5.78 -22.83
C LYS A 433 1.33 -5.54 -23.25
N ALA A 434 0.37 -6.13 -22.55
CA ALA A 434 -1.05 -5.91 -22.80
C ALA A 434 -1.43 -4.44 -22.58
N ASP A 435 -0.95 -3.81 -21.50
CA ASP A 435 -1.18 -2.39 -21.25
C ASP A 435 -0.55 -1.49 -22.33
N LEU A 436 0.65 -1.85 -22.82
CA LEU A 436 1.29 -1.13 -23.93
C LEU A 436 0.52 -1.30 -25.25
N ILE A 437 -0.01 -2.49 -25.54
CA ILE A 437 -0.88 -2.71 -26.71
C ILE A 437 -2.14 -1.86 -26.59
N GLN A 438 -2.80 -1.86 -25.43
CA GLN A 438 -3.97 -0.99 -25.19
C GLN A 438 -3.63 0.49 -25.39
N LEU A 439 -2.42 0.91 -25.00
CA LEU A 439 -1.93 2.26 -25.27
C LEU A 439 -1.81 2.54 -26.77
N THR A 440 -1.20 1.63 -27.55
CA THR A 440 -1.07 1.80 -29.00
C THR A 440 -2.42 1.87 -29.72
N MET A 441 -3.41 1.12 -29.25
CA MET A 441 -4.77 1.13 -29.79
C MET A 441 -5.54 2.43 -29.47
N ASN A 442 -5.10 3.19 -28.47
CA ASN A 442 -5.70 4.46 -28.04
C ASN A 442 -4.71 5.64 -28.23
N TRP A 443 -3.72 5.51 -29.12
CA TRP A 443 -2.66 6.51 -29.29
C TRP A 443 -3.18 7.88 -29.75
N ASP A 444 -4.21 7.86 -30.60
CA ASP A 444 -4.92 9.04 -31.10
C ASP A 444 -5.57 9.88 -29.99
N ARG A 445 -5.93 9.26 -28.87
CA ARG A 445 -6.49 9.93 -27.69
C ARG A 445 -5.41 10.56 -26.80
N LEU A 446 -4.15 10.16 -26.95
CA LEU A 446 -3.02 10.71 -26.19
C LEU A 446 -2.37 11.91 -26.86
N VAL A 447 -2.20 11.84 -28.18
CA VAL A 447 -1.49 12.85 -28.94
C VAL A 447 -2.45 13.89 -29.50
N ARG A 448 -2.15 15.17 -29.26
CA ARG A 448 -2.90 16.30 -29.84
C ARG A 448 -2.56 16.43 -31.33
N SER A 449 -3.52 16.84 -32.16
CA SER A 449 -3.28 17.01 -33.61
C SER A 449 -2.28 18.11 -33.98
N GLU A 450 -1.79 18.89 -33.01
CA GLU A 450 -0.84 20.00 -33.21
C GLU A 450 0.64 19.59 -33.04
N ASP A 451 0.90 18.42 -32.44
CA ASP A 451 2.26 17.87 -32.32
C ASP A 451 2.60 17.05 -33.57
N ALA A 452 3.05 17.73 -34.63
CA ALA A 452 3.36 17.12 -35.92
C ALA A 452 4.42 15.98 -35.86
N ASP A 453 5.29 15.98 -34.83
CA ASP A 453 6.30 14.95 -34.57
C ASP A 453 5.78 13.75 -33.74
N ALA A 454 4.56 13.82 -33.20
CA ALA A 454 3.96 12.79 -32.34
C ALA A 454 2.90 11.92 -33.06
N ALA A 455 2.68 12.15 -34.36
CA ALA A 455 1.59 11.51 -35.11
C ALA A 455 1.68 9.97 -35.18
N ALA A 456 2.88 9.39 -35.08
CA ALA A 456 3.08 7.95 -35.06
C ALA A 456 3.51 7.48 -33.67
N CYS A 457 2.89 6.41 -33.18
CA CYS A 457 3.31 5.76 -31.93
C CYS A 457 4.75 5.26 -32.06
N PRO A 458 5.64 5.53 -31.08
CA PRO A 458 7.04 5.11 -31.16
C PRO A 458 7.23 3.59 -31.06
N ILE A 459 6.18 2.88 -30.65
CA ILE A 459 6.15 1.42 -30.53
C ILE A 459 5.05 0.85 -31.41
N ALA A 460 5.28 -0.33 -31.97
CA ALA A 460 4.32 -1.04 -32.80
C ALA A 460 4.45 -2.55 -32.59
N TYR A 461 3.32 -3.24 -32.61
CA TYR A 461 3.25 -4.69 -32.48
C TYR A 461 2.58 -5.28 -33.71
N SER A 462 3.02 -6.47 -34.14
CA SER A 462 2.34 -7.19 -35.20
C SER A 462 0.94 -7.67 -34.76
N GLN A 463 0.04 -7.90 -35.71
CA GLN A 463 -1.32 -8.37 -35.38
C GLN A 463 -1.30 -9.71 -34.64
N ASP A 464 -0.34 -10.59 -34.96
CA ASP A 464 -0.18 -11.88 -34.28
C ASP A 464 0.23 -11.68 -32.82
N GLU A 465 1.17 -10.78 -32.54
CA GLU A 465 1.57 -10.45 -31.16
C GLU A 465 0.43 -9.82 -30.36
N VAL A 466 -0.36 -8.95 -30.99
CA VAL A 466 -1.54 -8.33 -30.36
C VAL A 466 -2.53 -9.40 -29.96
N ASN A 467 -2.90 -10.28 -30.90
CA ASN A 467 -3.87 -11.35 -30.66
C ASN A 467 -3.38 -12.31 -29.57
N GLU A 468 -2.12 -12.75 -29.65
CA GLU A 468 -1.52 -13.65 -28.66
C GLU A 468 -1.50 -13.01 -27.26
N CYS A 469 -1.00 -11.78 -27.14
CA CYS A 469 -0.86 -11.12 -25.85
C CYS A 469 -2.21 -10.85 -25.18
N LEU A 470 -3.22 -10.42 -25.94
CA LEU A 470 -4.55 -10.16 -25.39
C LEU A 470 -5.25 -11.46 -24.96
N GLN A 471 -5.12 -12.54 -25.73
CA GLN A 471 -5.63 -13.86 -25.32
C GLN A 471 -4.99 -14.35 -24.01
N LEU A 472 -3.66 -14.20 -23.89
CA LEU A 472 -2.94 -14.57 -22.67
C LEU A 472 -3.35 -13.69 -21.48
N SER A 473 -3.52 -12.38 -21.70
CA SER A 473 -3.96 -11.46 -20.66
C SER A 473 -5.35 -11.81 -20.14
N THR A 474 -6.30 -12.16 -21.03
CA THR A 474 -7.63 -12.60 -20.62
C THR A 474 -7.57 -13.87 -19.78
N ALA A 475 -6.79 -14.87 -20.22
CA ALA A 475 -6.63 -16.11 -19.47
C ALA A 475 -5.97 -15.90 -18.10
N GLN A 476 -4.99 -14.99 -17.99
CA GLN A 476 -4.39 -14.62 -16.70
C GLN A 476 -5.42 -14.00 -15.75
N VAL A 477 -6.24 -13.06 -16.25
CA VAL A 477 -7.29 -12.41 -15.43
C VAL A 477 -8.30 -13.44 -14.93
N GLU A 478 -8.78 -14.34 -15.78
CA GLU A 478 -9.72 -15.41 -15.38
C GLU A 478 -9.15 -16.33 -14.31
N LEU A 479 -7.89 -16.74 -14.44
CA LEU A 479 -7.21 -17.60 -13.46
C LEU A 479 -6.95 -16.88 -12.13
N ASP A 480 -6.55 -15.61 -12.19
CA ASP A 480 -6.30 -14.78 -11.01
C ASP A 480 -7.63 -14.53 -10.25
N GLU A 481 -8.74 -14.31 -10.95
CA GLU A 481 -10.09 -14.20 -10.37
C GLU A 481 -10.53 -15.51 -9.72
N GLN A 482 -10.37 -16.65 -10.39
CA GLN A 482 -10.70 -17.95 -9.82
C GLN A 482 -9.96 -18.18 -8.48
N LYS A 483 -8.68 -17.80 -8.40
CA LYS A 483 -7.91 -17.92 -7.16
C LYS A 483 -8.25 -16.87 -6.12
N ARG A 484 -8.64 -15.65 -6.53
CA ARG A 484 -9.20 -14.66 -5.60
C ARG A 484 -10.43 -15.26 -4.91
N LEU A 485 -11.36 -15.83 -5.68
CA LEU A 485 -12.55 -16.49 -5.14
C LEU A 485 -12.20 -17.67 -4.23
N SER A 486 -11.23 -18.52 -4.61
CA SER A 486 -10.79 -19.63 -3.73
C SER A 486 -10.20 -19.13 -2.41
N ARG A 487 -9.42 -18.04 -2.43
CA ARG A 487 -8.86 -17.42 -1.21
C ARG A 487 -9.96 -16.82 -0.33
N GLU A 488 -10.96 -16.19 -0.92
CA GLU A 488 -12.10 -15.62 -0.18
C GLU A 488 -12.93 -16.70 0.50
N VAL A 489 -13.23 -17.80 -0.20
CA VAL A 489 -13.92 -18.97 0.37
C VAL A 489 -13.15 -19.55 1.56
N LEU A 490 -11.82 -19.65 1.45
CA LEU A 490 -10.97 -20.15 2.53
C LEU A 490 -10.69 -19.11 3.64
N GLY A 491 -10.99 -17.82 3.40
CA GLY A 491 -10.62 -16.73 4.30
C GLY A 491 -9.11 -16.51 4.42
N VAL A 492 -8.38 -16.68 3.31
CA VAL A 492 -6.92 -16.62 3.23
C VAL A 492 -6.46 -15.29 2.62
N GLY A 493 -5.55 -14.59 3.29
CA GLY A 493 -4.94 -13.37 2.78
C GLY A 493 -4.01 -13.60 1.59
N SER A 494 -3.62 -12.53 0.89
CA SER A 494 -2.89 -12.53 -0.40
C SER A 494 -1.47 -13.15 -0.40
N GLN A 495 -1.04 -13.77 0.69
CA GLN A 495 0.22 -14.54 0.79
C GLN A 495 0.06 -15.81 1.62
N GLY A 496 -1.15 -16.35 1.73
CA GLY A 496 -1.44 -17.48 2.61
C GLY A 496 -1.59 -17.10 4.08
N TRP A 497 -1.66 -15.80 4.42
CA TRP A 497 -1.80 -15.34 5.80
C TRP A 497 -3.21 -15.62 6.33
N VAL A 498 -3.29 -16.12 7.55
CA VAL A 498 -4.55 -16.33 8.29
C VAL A 498 -4.35 -15.94 9.75
N ALA A 499 -5.43 -15.47 10.38
CA ALA A 499 -5.46 -15.26 11.82
C ALA A 499 -5.08 -16.56 12.54
N ALA A 500 -4.29 -16.45 13.61
CA ALA A 500 -3.68 -17.61 14.27
C ALA A 500 -4.74 -18.61 14.77
N GLU A 501 -5.89 -18.10 15.20
CA GLU A 501 -7.03 -18.85 15.74
C GLU A 501 -7.77 -19.63 14.65
N ARG A 502 -7.68 -19.18 13.39
CA ARG A 502 -8.35 -19.81 12.23
C ARG A 502 -7.46 -20.79 11.50
N TYR A 503 -6.16 -20.84 11.81
CA TYR A 503 -5.18 -21.56 11.00
C TYR A 503 -5.49 -23.05 10.84
N ASP A 504 -5.77 -23.76 11.94
CA ASP A 504 -5.97 -25.21 11.88
C ASP A 504 -7.22 -25.57 11.05
N GLY A 505 -8.30 -24.78 11.18
CA GLY A 505 -9.52 -24.95 10.41
C GLY A 505 -9.30 -24.69 8.91
N VAL A 506 -8.62 -23.58 8.57
CA VAL A 506 -8.34 -23.25 7.17
C VAL A 506 -7.40 -24.26 6.53
N LYS A 507 -6.40 -24.76 7.27
CA LYS A 507 -5.47 -25.78 6.77
C LYS A 507 -6.18 -27.11 6.48
N ALA A 508 -7.08 -27.54 7.35
CA ALA A 508 -7.90 -28.73 7.09
C ALA A 508 -8.79 -28.55 5.84
N CYS A 509 -9.41 -27.38 5.66
CA CYS A 509 -10.18 -27.08 4.45
C CYS A 509 -9.30 -27.07 3.18
N GLU A 510 -8.10 -26.52 3.26
CA GLU A 510 -7.14 -26.50 2.14
C GLU A 510 -6.70 -27.93 1.75
N GLU A 511 -6.52 -28.82 2.71
CA GLU A 511 -6.20 -30.23 2.46
C GLU A 511 -7.34 -30.98 1.76
N VAL A 512 -8.60 -30.70 2.11
CA VAL A 512 -9.78 -31.25 1.41
C VAL A 512 -9.87 -30.71 -0.02
N LEU A 513 -9.71 -29.39 -0.21
CA LEU A 513 -9.76 -28.79 -1.55
C LEU A 513 -8.59 -29.22 -2.45
N LYS A 514 -7.44 -29.60 -1.87
CA LYS A 514 -6.33 -30.22 -2.61
C LYS A 514 -6.70 -31.58 -3.21
N ILE A 515 -7.53 -32.36 -2.52
CA ILE A 515 -8.02 -33.67 -2.99
C ILE A 515 -9.00 -33.49 -4.16
N ASP A 516 -9.78 -32.41 -4.15
CA ASP A 516 -10.76 -32.07 -5.18
C ASP A 516 -10.19 -31.25 -6.37
N GLY A 517 -8.86 -31.03 -6.40
CA GLY A 517 -8.19 -30.30 -7.49
C GLY A 517 -8.34 -28.77 -7.47
N LEU A 518 -8.85 -28.19 -6.36
CA LEU A 518 -9.12 -26.76 -6.17
C LEU A 518 -8.08 -26.07 -5.26
N SER A 519 -6.86 -26.59 -5.23
CA SER A 519 -5.84 -26.14 -4.27
C SER A 519 -5.39 -24.69 -4.51
N VAL A 520 -5.24 -23.94 -3.41
CA VAL A 520 -4.48 -22.67 -3.40
C VAL A 520 -3.00 -23.02 -3.41
N THR A 521 -2.45 -23.35 -4.58
CA THR A 521 -0.99 -23.44 -4.74
C THR A 521 -0.46 -22.13 -5.31
N ASP A 522 0.40 -21.46 -4.55
CA ASP A 522 1.26 -20.40 -5.06
C ASP A 522 2.54 -21.01 -5.67
N ALA A 523 2.91 -20.51 -6.85
CA ALA A 523 4.15 -20.86 -7.53
C ALA A 523 5.35 -20.05 -6.98
N SER A 524 5.31 -19.60 -5.72
CA SER A 524 6.31 -18.73 -5.11
C SER A 524 7.65 -19.40 -4.77
N LYS A 525 7.80 -20.71 -5.06
CA LYS A 525 8.96 -21.51 -4.62
C LYS A 525 10.32 -21.00 -5.12
N GLU A 526 10.38 -20.10 -6.11
CA GLU A 526 11.66 -19.69 -6.71
C GLU A 526 11.87 -18.17 -6.94
N SER A 527 10.90 -17.26 -6.73
CA SER A 527 11.06 -15.86 -7.22
C SER A 527 11.48 -14.79 -6.20
N ILE A 528 11.55 -15.10 -4.90
CA ILE A 528 11.92 -14.11 -3.86
C ILE A 528 13.31 -14.37 -3.25
N LEU A 529 13.92 -15.52 -3.57
CA LEU A 529 15.25 -15.91 -3.09
C LEU A 529 16.25 -15.81 -4.24
N GLY A 530 16.57 -14.55 -4.57
CA GLY A 530 17.64 -14.15 -5.49
C GLY A 530 18.31 -12.90 -4.98
#